data_AF-F0SNX8-F1
#
_entry.id   AF-F0SNX8-F1
#
_cell.length_a   1.000
_cell.length_b   1.000
_cell.length_c   1.000
_cell.angle_alpha   90.00
_cell.angle_beta   90.00
_cell.angle_gamma   90.00
#
_symmetry.space_group_name_H-M   'P 1'
#
loop_
_entity.id
_entity.type
_entity.pdbx_description
1 polymer ?
#
loop_
_entity_poly.entity_id
_entity_poly.type
_entity_poly.pdbx_seq_one_letter_code
_entity_poly.pdbx_strand_id
1 'polypeptide(L)'
;METTMQNAELPLGELCKRLQQKFEYARLVDGFSAQQQTFVDGGDYDGLVRLLGQKQAAVEQLQAASLATPPLLDQWKRNRDQLPQVLRDQCERWLAATEKFLADTKQRDEQCTQEMQLRRDETQSQLAAISAAINTQDAYADPVESRHFDMNR
;
A
#
# COMPACT_ATOMS: atom_id res chain seq x y z
N MET A 1 -25.87 17.98 29.59
CA MET A 1 -26.69 17.55 28.45
C MET A 1 -25.84 16.57 27.65
N GLU A 2 -25.83 15.30 28.08
CA GLU A 2 -25.11 14.23 27.39
C GLU A 2 -26.06 13.63 26.35
N THR A 3 -25.78 13.92 25.08
CA THR A 3 -26.42 13.24 23.97
C THR A 3 -25.94 11.79 24.00
N THR A 4 -26.72 10.92 24.63
CA THR A 4 -26.56 9.48 24.50
C THR A 4 -26.84 9.18 23.03
N MET A 5 -25.79 9.11 22.20
CA MET A 5 -25.92 8.58 20.85
C MET A 5 -26.44 7.16 21.00
N GLN A 6 -27.73 6.99 20.71
CA GLN A 6 -28.37 5.68 20.60
C GLN A 6 -27.54 4.84 19.62
N ASN A 7 -26.78 3.90 20.16
CA ASN A 7 -26.23 2.78 19.43
C ASN A 7 -27.41 1.94 18.94
N ALA A 8 -28.04 2.35 17.85
CA ALA A 8 -29.12 1.60 17.23
C ALA A 8 -28.58 0.24 16.78
N GLU A 9 -29.15 -0.83 17.31
CA GLU A 9 -28.82 -2.18 16.86
C GLU A 9 -29.29 -2.35 15.42
N LEU A 10 -28.37 -2.75 14.54
CA LEU A 10 -28.70 -2.95 13.14
C LEU A 10 -29.57 -4.20 12.98
N PRO A 11 -30.56 -4.18 12.08
CA PRO A 11 -31.26 -5.38 11.67
C PRO A 11 -30.26 -6.43 11.17
N LEU A 12 -30.48 -7.70 11.49
CA LEU A 12 -29.61 -8.82 11.09
C LEU A 12 -29.26 -8.84 9.59
N GLY A 13 -30.22 -8.52 8.73
CA GLY A 13 -29.99 -8.45 7.28
C GLY A 13 -29.06 -7.30 6.88
N GLU A 14 -29.13 -6.17 7.57
CA GLU A 14 -28.24 -5.03 7.34
C GLU A 14 -26.82 -5.33 7.85
N LEU A 15 -26.72 -5.99 9.00
CA LEU A 15 -25.46 -6.47 9.56
C LEU A 15 -24.69 -7.36 8.57
N CYS A 16 -25.38 -8.32 7.95
CA CYS A 16 -24.79 -9.21 6.94
C CYS A 16 -24.29 -8.44 5.71
N LYS A 17 -25.09 -7.47 5.23
CA LYS A 17 -24.70 -6.62 4.09
C LYS A 17 -23.45 -5.80 4.38
N ARG A 18 -23.34 -5.25 5.60
CA ARG A 18 -22.15 -4.49 6.02
C ARG A 18 -20.89 -5.36 6.05
N LEU A 19 -21.01 -6.59 6.58
CA LEU A 19 -19.91 -7.55 6.56
C LEU A 19 -19.48 -7.92 5.14
N GLN A 20 -20.45 -8.15 4.25
CA GLN A 20 -20.18 -8.40 2.84
C GLN A 20 -19.48 -7.21 2.17
N GLN A 21 -19.95 -5.98 2.41
CA GLN A 21 -19.35 -4.79 1.84
C GLN A 21 -17.89 -4.60 2.28
N LYS A 22 -17.59 -4.85 3.55
CA LYS A 22 -16.20 -4.83 4.06
C LYS A 22 -15.34 -5.89 3.38
N PHE A 23 -15.88 -7.09 3.18
CA PHE A 23 -15.20 -8.16 2.46
C PHE A 23 -14.85 -7.76 1.02
N GLU A 24 -15.80 -7.18 0.27
CA GLU A 24 -15.55 -6.79 -1.12
C GLU A 24 -14.46 -5.69 -1.22
N TYR A 25 -14.48 -4.69 -0.34
CA TYR A 25 -13.44 -3.67 -0.35
C TYR A 25 -12.06 -4.21 0.07
N ALA A 26 -12.01 -5.09 1.08
CA ALA A 26 -10.76 -5.73 1.46
C ALA A 26 -10.19 -6.58 0.32
N ARG A 27 -11.05 -7.31 -0.41
CA ARG A 27 -10.66 -8.08 -1.60
C ARG A 27 -10.14 -7.18 -2.73
N LEU A 28 -10.75 -6.02 -2.95
CA LEU A 28 -10.27 -5.05 -3.95
C LEU A 28 -8.89 -4.50 -3.58
N VAL A 29 -8.70 -4.09 -2.33
CA VAL A 29 -7.41 -3.61 -1.82
C VAL A 29 -6.34 -4.69 -1.97
N ASP A 30 -6.68 -5.93 -1.65
CA ASP A 30 -5.79 -7.10 -1.82
C ASP A 30 -5.38 -7.30 -3.28
N GLY A 31 -6.35 -7.25 -4.20
CA GLY A 31 -6.12 -7.35 -5.63
C GLY A 31 -5.21 -6.24 -6.18
N PHE A 32 -5.41 -4.99 -5.74
CA PHE A 32 -4.52 -3.89 -6.11
C PHE A 32 -3.11 -4.11 -5.56
N SER A 33 -2.97 -4.57 -4.32
CA SER A 33 -1.66 -4.87 -3.71
C SER A 33 -0.92 -5.97 -4.47
N ALA A 34 -1.63 -6.98 -4.95
CA ALA A 34 -1.05 -8.02 -5.80
C ALA A 34 -0.51 -7.46 -7.13
N GLN A 35 -1.20 -6.49 -7.72
CA GLN A 35 -0.82 -5.88 -9.00
C GLN A 35 0.32 -4.87 -8.87
N GLN A 36 0.55 -4.28 -7.69
CA GLN A 36 1.62 -3.29 -7.48
C GLN A 36 3.00 -3.84 -7.83
N GLN A 37 3.27 -5.11 -7.49
CA GLN A 37 4.55 -5.74 -7.80
C GLN A 37 4.83 -5.77 -9.30
N THR A 38 3.81 -6.01 -10.14
CA THR A 38 3.97 -6.03 -11.60
C THR A 38 4.42 -4.68 -12.15
N PHE A 39 3.91 -3.57 -11.60
CA PHE A 39 4.32 -2.23 -12.02
C PHE A 39 5.71 -1.87 -11.52
N VAL A 40 6.08 -2.28 -10.31
CA VAL A 40 7.44 -2.11 -9.77
C VAL A 40 8.46 -2.90 -10.59
N ASP A 41 8.17 -4.17 -10.88
CA ASP A 41 9.03 -5.03 -11.69
C ASP A 41 9.21 -4.49 -13.11
N GLY A 42 8.11 -4.00 -13.71
CA GLY A 42 8.11 -3.43 -15.06
C GLY A 42 8.65 -2.00 -15.17
N GLY A 43 8.93 -1.33 -14.04
CA GLY A 43 9.37 0.08 -14.04
C GLY A 43 8.32 1.09 -14.52
N ASP A 44 7.04 0.69 -14.59
CA ASP A 44 5.94 1.55 -15.01
C ASP A 44 5.38 2.34 -13.81
N TYR A 45 6.08 3.43 -13.49
CA TYR A 45 5.71 4.30 -12.37
C TYR A 45 4.41 5.08 -12.59
N ASP A 46 4.04 5.37 -13.85
CA ASP A 46 2.76 6.03 -14.17
C ASP A 46 1.58 5.09 -13.96
N GLY A 47 1.74 3.81 -14.29
CA GLY A 47 0.82 2.73 -13.94
C GLY A 47 0.72 2.56 -12.42
N LEU A 48 1.86 2.56 -11.72
CA LEU A 48 1.91 2.43 -10.27
C LEU A 48 1.16 3.56 -9.54
N VAL A 49 1.34 4.83 -9.95
CA VAL A 49 0.64 5.98 -9.34
C VAL A 49 -0.88 5.88 -9.53
N ARG A 50 -1.34 5.47 -10.72
CA ARG A 50 -2.77 5.26 -10.97
C ARG A 50 -3.34 4.15 -10.09
N LEU A 51 -2.61 3.03 -9.96
CA LEU A 51 -2.99 1.91 -9.11
C LEU A 51 -3.04 2.31 -7.63
N LEU A 52 -2.07 3.09 -7.15
CA LEU A 52 -2.05 3.64 -5.79
C LEU A 52 -3.28 4.51 -5.51
N GLY A 53 -3.69 5.35 -6.47
CA GLY A 53 -4.92 6.15 -6.35
C GLY A 53 -6.18 5.28 -6.22
N GLN A 54 -6.30 4.23 -7.03
CA GLN A 54 -7.42 3.27 -6.94
C GLN A 54 -7.44 2.53 -5.59
N LYS A 55 -6.26 2.11 -5.13
CA LYS A 55 -6.10 1.45 -3.84
C LYS A 55 -6.49 2.37 -2.67
N GLN A 56 -6.04 3.63 -2.71
CA GLN A 56 -6.39 4.63 -1.70
C GLN A 56 -7.90 4.85 -1.62
N ALA A 57 -8.58 4.98 -2.77
CA ALA A 57 -10.03 5.09 -2.81
C ALA A 57 -10.72 3.86 -2.20
N ALA A 58 -10.24 2.64 -2.47
CA ALA A 58 -10.79 1.43 -1.89
C ALA A 58 -10.55 1.33 -0.37
N VAL A 59 -9.39 1.76 0.12
CA VAL A 59 -9.07 1.85 1.56
C VAL A 59 -10.00 2.85 2.25
N GLU A 60 -10.25 4.01 1.65
CA GLU A 60 -11.18 5.00 2.18
C GLU A 60 -12.62 4.44 2.29
N GLN A 61 -13.07 3.69 1.30
CA GLN A 61 -14.37 3.02 1.36
C GLN A 61 -14.42 1.94 2.45
N LEU A 62 -13.35 1.17 2.64
CA LEU A 62 -13.24 0.19 3.72
C LEU A 62 -13.25 0.85 5.11
N GLN A 63 -12.56 1.98 5.25
CA GLN A 63 -12.54 2.79 6.47
C GLN A 63 -13.92 3.38 6.76
N ALA A 64 -14.58 3.97 5.75
CA ALA A 64 -15.94 4.48 5.88
C ALA A 64 -16.93 3.38 6.30
N ALA A 65 -16.82 2.19 5.70
CA ALA A 65 -17.64 1.03 6.08
C ALA A 65 -17.36 0.53 7.52
N SER A 66 -16.17 0.81 8.06
CA SER A 66 -15.79 0.44 9.43
C SER A 66 -16.18 1.49 10.46
N LEU A 67 -16.08 2.78 10.11
CA LEU A 67 -16.42 3.93 10.97
C LEU A 67 -17.93 4.18 11.03
N ALA A 68 -18.69 3.79 10.00
CA ALA A 68 -20.14 3.90 10.01
C ALA A 68 -20.82 2.95 11.02
N THR A 69 -20.09 2.01 11.62
CA THR A 69 -20.69 1.02 12.53
C THR A 69 -19.73 0.56 13.64
N PRO A 70 -19.38 1.42 14.62
CA PRO A 70 -19.02 0.94 15.94
C PRO A 70 -20.33 0.48 16.64
N PRO A 71 -20.50 -0.78 17.07
CA PRO A 71 -19.58 -1.90 17.13
C PRO A 71 -20.07 -3.09 16.27
N LEU A 72 -19.81 -3.09 14.95
CA LEU A 72 -20.29 -4.11 14.01
C LEU A 72 -19.91 -5.54 14.44
N LEU A 73 -18.69 -5.74 14.92
CA LEU A 73 -18.23 -7.04 15.42
C LEU A 73 -18.92 -7.46 16.72
N ASP A 74 -19.22 -6.51 17.62
CA ASP A 74 -19.92 -6.84 18.86
C ASP A 74 -21.42 -7.07 18.61
N GLN A 75 -22.01 -6.37 17.64
CA GLN A 75 -23.37 -6.65 17.16
C GLN A 75 -23.41 -8.01 16.45
N TRP A 76 -22.39 -8.38 15.67
CA TRP A 76 -22.23 -9.71 15.09
C TRP A 76 -22.18 -10.80 16.15
N LYS A 77 -21.26 -10.70 17.12
CA LYS A 77 -21.11 -11.69 18.18
C LYS A 77 -22.40 -11.90 18.98
N ARG A 78 -23.15 -10.83 19.26
CA ARG A 78 -24.41 -10.89 20.01
C ARG A 78 -25.57 -11.49 19.22
N ASN A 79 -25.65 -11.20 17.91
CA ASN A 79 -26.84 -11.52 17.13
C ASN A 79 -26.66 -12.71 16.17
N ARG A 80 -25.44 -13.21 15.94
CA ARG A 80 -25.17 -14.30 14.99
C ARG A 80 -25.98 -15.58 15.25
N ASP A 81 -26.33 -15.84 16.51
CA ASP A 81 -27.07 -17.05 16.88
C ASP A 81 -28.54 -17.03 16.44
N GLN A 82 -29.06 -15.84 16.13
CA GLN A 82 -30.41 -15.64 15.59
C GLN A 82 -30.46 -15.84 14.05
N LEU A 83 -29.30 -15.91 13.39
CA LEU A 83 -29.24 -16.13 11.95
C LEU A 83 -29.35 -17.63 11.61
N PRO A 84 -29.99 -17.97 10.47
CA PRO A 84 -29.87 -19.29 9.85
C PRO A 84 -28.40 -19.69 9.68
N GLN A 85 -28.09 -20.95 9.93
CA GLN A 85 -26.73 -21.48 9.89
C GLN A 85 -25.98 -21.13 8.59
N VAL A 86 -26.66 -21.22 7.44
CA VAL A 86 -26.07 -20.89 6.13
C VAL A 86 -25.57 -19.44 6.07
N LEU A 87 -26.37 -18.48 6.57
CA LEU A 87 -26.00 -17.07 6.59
C LEU A 87 -24.91 -16.81 7.61
N ARG A 88 -24.95 -17.53 8.75
CA ARG A 88 -23.90 -17.46 9.77
C ARG A 88 -22.54 -17.86 9.21
N ASP A 89 -22.48 -19.04 8.59
CA ASP A 89 -21.26 -19.56 7.99
C ASP A 89 -20.71 -18.64 6.91
N GLN A 90 -21.60 -18.01 6.12
CA GLN A 90 -21.20 -17.08 5.09
C GLN A 90 -20.58 -15.80 5.67
N CYS A 91 -21.18 -15.21 6.70
CA CYS A 91 -20.63 -14.04 7.37
C CYS A 91 -19.30 -14.34 8.09
N GLU A 92 -19.17 -15.50 8.74
CA GLU A 92 -17.90 -15.92 9.35
C GLU A 92 -16.81 -16.09 8.29
N ARG A 93 -17.14 -16.65 7.11
CA ARG A 93 -16.19 -16.72 5.97
C ARG A 93 -15.78 -15.33 5.48
N TRP A 94 -16.72 -14.40 5.35
CA TRP A 94 -16.41 -13.03 4.95
C TRP A 94 -15.50 -12.33 5.96
N LEU A 95 -15.75 -12.50 7.27
CA LEU A 95 -14.90 -11.97 8.33
C LEU A 95 -13.48 -12.52 8.27
N ALA A 96 -13.34 -13.86 8.26
CA ALA A 96 -12.04 -14.52 8.20
C ALA A 96 -11.26 -14.14 6.93
N ALA A 97 -11.94 -14.08 5.78
CA ALA A 97 -11.31 -13.68 4.53
C ALA A 97 -10.91 -12.19 4.54
N THR A 98 -11.71 -11.32 5.14
CA THR A 98 -11.38 -9.90 5.30
C THR A 98 -10.09 -9.74 6.12
N GLU A 99 -9.98 -10.41 7.26
CA GLU A 99 -8.77 -10.38 8.09
C GLU A 99 -7.55 -10.87 7.33
N LYS A 100 -7.70 -11.98 6.59
CA LYS A 100 -6.65 -12.53 5.75
C LYS A 100 -6.20 -11.53 4.67
N PHE A 101 -7.13 -10.97 3.90
CA PHE A 101 -6.82 -9.99 2.86
C PHE A 101 -6.10 -8.76 3.39
N LEU A 102 -6.49 -8.27 4.57
CA LEU A 102 -5.81 -7.13 5.18
C LEU A 102 -4.40 -7.47 5.67
N ALA A 103 -4.19 -8.67 6.22
CA ALA A 103 -2.86 -9.14 6.59
C ALA A 103 -1.95 -9.31 5.36
N ASP A 104 -2.45 -9.97 4.32
CA ASP A 104 -1.73 -10.21 3.05
C ASP A 104 -1.42 -8.89 2.32
N THR A 105 -2.36 -7.93 2.33
CA THR A 105 -2.17 -6.56 1.85
C THR A 105 -1.01 -5.89 2.58
N LYS A 106 -1.05 -5.87 3.92
CA LYS A 106 -0.02 -5.21 4.73
C LYS A 106 1.37 -5.78 4.43
N GLN A 107 1.50 -7.09 4.38
CA GLN A 107 2.78 -7.75 4.10
C GLN A 107 3.31 -7.38 2.70
N ARG A 108 2.45 -7.39 1.67
CA ARG A 108 2.86 -7.02 0.30
C ARG A 108 3.28 -5.56 0.19
N ASP A 109 2.60 -4.67 0.90
CA ASP A 109 2.92 -3.25 0.87
C ASP A 109 4.27 -2.96 1.51
N GLU A 110 4.57 -3.62 2.62
CA GLU A 110 5.87 -3.55 3.27
C GLU A 110 6.99 -4.04 2.33
N GLN A 111 6.78 -5.18 1.66
CA GLN A 111 7.74 -5.71 0.69
C GLN A 111 7.95 -4.77 -0.51
N CYS A 112 6.86 -4.29 -1.12
CA CYS A 112 6.89 -3.38 -2.26
C CYS A 112 7.59 -2.06 -1.91
N THR A 113 7.33 -1.52 -0.71
CA THR A 113 7.99 -0.32 -0.20
C THR A 113 9.50 -0.52 -0.04
N GLN A 114 9.91 -1.66 0.52
CA GLN A 114 11.33 -2.01 0.67
C GLN A 114 12.03 -2.12 -0.69
N GLU A 115 11.40 -2.78 -1.67
CA GLU A 115 11.98 -2.91 -3.00
C GLU A 115 12.13 -1.55 -3.71
N MET A 116 11.11 -0.69 -3.63
CA MET A 116 11.19 0.65 -4.20
C MET A 116 12.31 1.48 -3.55
N GLN A 117 12.54 1.32 -2.25
CA GLN A 117 13.66 1.97 -1.55
C GLN A 117 15.01 1.45 -2.06
N LEU A 118 15.18 0.14 -2.20
CA LEU A 118 16.40 -0.47 -2.73
C LEU A 118 16.71 0.04 -4.14
N ARG A 119 15.73 0.04 -5.05
CA ARG A 119 15.90 0.53 -6.43
C ARG A 119 16.29 2.01 -6.49
N ARG A 120 15.71 2.83 -5.61
CA ARG A 120 16.07 4.25 -5.49
C ARG A 120 17.52 4.41 -5.05
N ASP A 121 17.94 3.67 -4.04
CA ASP A 121 19.30 3.76 -3.48
C ASP A 121 20.35 3.26 -4.49
N GLU A 122 20.04 2.21 -5.25
CA GLU A 122 20.85 1.73 -6.39
C GLU A 122 20.99 2.80 -7.47
N THR A 123 19.89 3.44 -7.87
CA THR A 123 19.90 4.53 -8.87
C THR A 123 20.73 5.70 -8.38
N GLN A 124 20.61 6.07 -7.10
CA GLN A 124 21.42 7.13 -6.50
C GLN A 124 22.92 6.79 -6.50
N SER A 125 23.27 5.54 -6.21
CA SER A 125 24.65 5.06 -6.26
C SER A 125 25.22 5.13 -7.68
N GLN A 126 24.44 4.71 -8.69
CA GLN A 126 24.83 4.80 -10.10
C GLN A 126 25.05 6.25 -10.55
N LEU A 127 24.15 7.17 -10.18
CA LEU A 127 24.30 8.59 -10.48
C LEU A 127 25.54 9.21 -9.82
N ALA A 128 25.85 8.81 -8.59
CA ALA A 128 27.06 9.25 -7.89
C ALA A 128 28.33 8.73 -8.58
N ALA A 129 28.33 7.48 -9.03
CA ALA A 129 29.44 6.88 -9.77
C ALA A 129 29.68 7.58 -11.12
N ILE A 130 28.61 7.89 -11.87
CA ILE A 130 28.69 8.64 -13.14
C ILE A 130 29.24 10.04 -12.88
N SER A 131 28.72 10.74 -11.88
CA SER A 131 29.19 12.09 -11.52
C SER A 131 30.67 12.08 -11.13
N ALA A 132 31.11 11.07 -10.37
CA ALA A 132 32.52 10.90 -10.02
C ALA A 132 33.39 10.61 -11.25
N ALA A 133 32.93 9.78 -12.18
CA ALA A 133 33.64 9.49 -13.42
C ALA A 133 33.81 10.74 -14.30
N ILE A 134 32.77 11.56 -14.45
CA ILE A 134 32.81 12.85 -15.17
C ILE A 134 33.86 13.77 -14.52
N ASN A 135 33.81 13.93 -13.19
CA ASN A 135 34.78 14.76 -12.46
C ASN A 135 36.22 14.26 -12.60
N THR A 136 36.44 12.94 -12.67
CA THR A 136 37.78 12.39 -12.92
C THR A 136 38.25 12.63 -14.35
N GLN A 137 37.38 12.55 -15.35
CA GLN A 137 37.75 12.86 -16.73
C GLN A 137 38.14 14.33 -16.89
N ASP A 138 37.43 15.25 -16.24
CA ASP A 138 37.78 16.68 -16.21
C ASP A 138 39.14 16.93 -15.51
N ALA A 139 39.46 16.16 -14.45
CA ALA A 139 40.74 16.27 -13.76
C ALA A 139 41.94 15.76 -14.57
N TYR A 140 41.73 14.90 -15.56
CA TYR A 140 42.75 14.43 -16.50
C TYR A 140 42.75 15.19 -17.84
N ALA A 141 41.76 16.07 -18.07
CA ALA A 141 41.66 16.90 -19.27
C ALA A 141 42.55 18.16 -19.22
N ASP A 142 43.25 18.41 -18.11
CA ASP A 142 44.22 19.50 -17.99
C ASP A 142 45.57 19.07 -18.61
N PRO A 143 45.95 19.56 -19.81
CA PRO A 143 47.20 19.18 -20.42
C PRO A 143 48.32 19.85 -19.65
N VAL A 144 49.27 19.02 -19.23
CA VAL A 144 50.61 19.43 -18.81
C VAL A 144 51.30 20.09 -20.00
N GLU A 145 51.02 21.36 -20.26
CA GLU A 145 51.89 22.23 -21.06
C GLU A 145 52.04 23.56 -20.33
N SER A 146 53.14 23.68 -19.60
CA SER A 146 54.00 24.88 -19.51
C SER A 146 54.70 24.97 -18.16
N ARG A 147 55.44 23.94 -17.74
CA ARG A 147 56.54 24.12 -16.78
C ARG A 147 57.71 23.18 -17.09
N HIS A 148 58.59 23.64 -17.97
CA HIS A 148 60.01 23.89 -17.68
C HIS A 148 60.82 23.88 -18.98
N PHE A 149 61.47 25.00 -19.30
CA PHE A 149 62.92 25.01 -19.48
C PHE A 149 63.44 26.43 -19.20
N ASP A 150 63.95 26.59 -17.98
CA ASP A 150 64.96 27.59 -17.62
C ASP A 150 66.23 27.34 -18.44
N MET A 151 66.88 28.40 -18.95
CA MET A 151 68.32 28.70 -18.75
C MET A 151 68.93 29.53 -19.88
N ASN A 152 69.63 30.59 -19.46
CA ASN A 152 70.79 31.25 -20.10
C ASN A 152 70.60 31.86 -21.50
N ARG A 153 70.66 33.20 -21.62
CA ARG A 153 71.90 33.99 -21.67
C ARG A 153 71.60 35.48 -21.85
#